data_AF-A0A850NVT0-F1
#
_entry.id   AF-A0A850NVT0-F1
#
_cell.length_a   1.000
_cell.length_b   1.000
_cell.length_c   1.000
_cell.angle_alpha   90.00
_cell.angle_beta   90.00
_cell.angle_gamma   90.00
#
_symmetry.space_group_name_H-M   'P 1'
#
loop_
_entity.id
_entity.type
_entity.pdbx_description
1 polymer ?
#
loop_
_entity_poly.entity_id
_entity_poly.type
_entity_poly.pdbx_seq_one_letter_code
_entity_poly.pdbx_strand_id
1 'polypeptide(L)' 'LLAVPPEHDAALRDEAARTAIPFTRIGRFLPGVGVRVRDARGDEMIFERKGWSHVR' A
#
# COMPACT_ATOMS: atom_id res chain seq x y z
N LEU A 1 -7.09 -0.73 -4.27
CA LEU A 1 -6.09 -0.11 -3.37
C LEU A 1 -6.69 1.19 -2.86
N LEU A 2 -6.56 1.49 -1.57
CA LEU A 2 -7.18 2.66 -0.94
C LEU A 2 -6.20 3.32 0.03
N ALA A 3 -6.39 4.61 0.29
CA ALA A 3 -5.65 5.39 1.27
C ALA A 3 -6.63 5.90 2.33
N VAL A 4 -6.28 5.75 3.60
CA VAL A 4 -7.14 6.15 4.72
C VAL A 4 -6.32 6.99 5.71
N PRO A 5 -6.86 8.12 6.20
CA PRO A 5 -6.26 8.84 7.32
C PRO A 5 -6.05 7.92 8.53
N PRO A 6 -4.93 8.03 9.27
CA PRO A 6 -4.65 7.14 10.40
C PRO A 6 -5.78 7.05 11.44
N GLU A 7 -6.49 8.14 11.66
CA GLU A 7 -7.64 8.25 12.57
C GLU A 7 -8.84 7.37 12.19
N HIS A 8 -8.92 6.90 10.95
CA HIS A 8 -9.99 6.03 10.46
C HIS A 8 -9.56 4.57 10.28
N ASP A 9 -8.32 4.20 10.66
CA ASP A 9 -7.81 2.83 10.51
C ASP A 9 -8.62 1.79 11.31
N ALA A 10 -9.03 2.14 12.53
CA ALA A 10 -9.83 1.25 13.37
C ALA A 10 -11.21 1.01 12.76
N ALA A 11 -11.90 2.08 12.33
CA ALA A 11 -13.19 1.97 11.68
C ALA A 11 -13.13 1.13 10.39
N LEU A 12 -12.06 1.27 9.59
CA LEU A 12 -11.84 0.44 8.41
C LEU A 12 -11.64 -1.04 8.79
N ARG A 13 -10.85 -1.33 9.84
CA ARG A 13 -10.66 -2.71 10.34
C ARG A 13 -11.97 -3.35 10.73
N ASP A 14 -12.79 -2.63 11.48
CA ASP A 14 -14.07 -3.12 11.98
C ASP A 14 -15.04 -3.38 10.82
N GLU A 15 -15.09 -2.49 9.83
CA GLU A 15 -15.91 -2.69 8.63
C GLU A 15 -15.42 -3.88 7.82
N ALA A 16 -14.12 -3.97 7.55
CA ALA A 16 -13.58 -5.08 6.77
C ALA A 16 -13.77 -6.43 7.48
N ALA A 17 -13.72 -6.49 8.82
CA ALA A 17 -14.03 -7.69 9.59
C ALA A 17 -15.49 -8.17 9.44
N ARG A 18 -16.42 -7.27 9.09
CA ARG A 18 -17.81 -7.61 8.74
C ARG A 18 -17.94 -8.15 7.31
N THR A 19 -16.90 -8.02 6.49
CA THR A 19 -16.87 -8.51 5.11
C THR A 19 -16.03 -9.77 4.99
N ALA A 20 -16.25 -10.55 3.93
CA ALA A 20 -15.38 -11.68 3.61
C ALA A 20 -14.08 -11.27 2.87
N ILE A 21 -13.74 -9.98 2.85
CA ILE A 21 -12.64 -9.44 2.06
C ILE A 21 -11.45 -9.14 3.00
N PRO A 22 -10.37 -9.95 2.94
CA PRO A 22 -9.17 -9.64 3.71
C PRO A 22 -8.51 -8.38 3.16
N PHE A 23 -7.94 -7.58 4.05
CA PHE A 23 -7.15 -6.43 3.69
C PHE A 23 -5.85 -6.40 4.49
N THR A 24 -4.86 -5.69 3.97
CA THR A 24 -3.54 -5.61 4.58
C THR A 24 -2.99 -4.21 4.42
N ARG A 25 -2.45 -3.66 5.51
CA ARG A 25 -1.69 -2.41 5.45
C ARG A 25 -0.33 -2.70 4.83
N ILE A 26 -0.09 -2.11 3.66
CA ILE A 26 1.15 -2.31 2.88
C ILE A 26 2.09 -1.11 2.86
N GLY A 27 1.69 0.02 3.45
CA GLY A 27 2.50 1.24 3.42
C GLY A 27 1.85 2.44 4.11
N ARG A 28 2.50 3.59 3.94
CA ARG A 28 2.05 4.91 4.43
C ARG A 28 2.54 6.00 3.49
N PHE A 29 1.83 7.13 3.46
CA PHE A 29 2.31 8.34 2.80
C PHE A 29 3.28 9.10 3.71
N LEU A 30 4.31 9.66 3.10
CA LEU A 30 5.28 10.55 3.74
C LEU A 30 5.48 11.76 2.80
N PRO A 31 5.84 12.94 3.32
CA PRO A 31 6.22 14.06 2.48
C PRO A 31 7.33 13.69 1.50
N GLY A 32 7.16 14.03 0.22
CA GLY A 32 8.10 13.71 -0.86
C GLY A 32 7.41 13.35 -2.17
N VAL A 33 8.19 12.85 -3.13
CA VAL A 33 7.74 12.45 -4.46
C VAL A 33 8.20 11.03 -4.76
N GLY A 34 7.33 10.23 -5.36
CA GLY A 34 7.63 8.85 -5.79
C GLY A 34 7.19 7.77 -4.79
N VAL A 35 7.50 6.53 -5.13
CA VAL A 35 7.18 5.33 -4.33
C VAL A 35 8.48 4.57 -4.06
N ARG A 36 8.68 4.19 -2.81
CA ARG A 36 9.75 3.25 -2.41
C ARG A 36 9.11 2.00 -1.85
N VAL A 37 9.58 0.83 -2.29
CA VAL A 37 9.18 -0.46 -1.72
C VAL A 37 10.38 -0.98 -0.94
N ARG A 38 10.11 -1.51 0.26
CA ARG A 38 11.13 -2.08 1.13
C ARG A 38 10.90 -3.57 1.30
N ASP A 39 11.99 -4.32 1.40
CA ASP A 39 11.96 -5.73 1.73
C ASP A 39 11.72 -5.96 3.24
N ALA A 40 11.78 -7.21 3.68
CA ALA A 40 11.59 -7.57 5.09
C ALA A 40 12.71 -7.05 6.02
N ARG A 41 13.88 -6.70 5.49
CA ARG A 41 15.02 -6.12 6.22
C ARG A 41 14.97 -4.60 6.25
N GLY A 42 14.09 -4.00 5.43
CA GLY A 42 13.93 -2.56 5.30
C GLY A 42 14.74 -1.97 4.14
N ASP A 43 15.43 -2.80 3.36
CA ASP A 43 16.24 -2.40 2.22
C ASP A 43 15.35 -2.04 1.03
N GLU A 44 15.77 -1.06 0.22
CA GLU A 44 14.99 -0.62 -0.93
C GLU A 44 15.04 -1.66 -2.06
N MET A 45 13.85 -2.06 -2.53
CA MET A 45 13.70 -3.00 -3.63
C MET A 45 13.75 -2.27 -4.98
N ILE A 46 14.60 -2.75 -5.89
CA ILE A 46 14.69 -2.26 -7.27
C ILE A 46 13.91 -3.18 -8.20
N PHE A 47 13.01 -2.61 -9.01
CA PHE A 47 12.19 -3.36 -9.98
C PHE A 47 12.62 -3.06 -11.41
N GLU A 48 12.87 -4.11 -12.20
CA GLU A 48 13.20 -3.99 -13.62
C GLU A 48 12.00 -3.55 -14.47
N ARG A 49 10.80 -4.03 -14.12
CA ARG A 49 9.54 -3.68 -14.80
C ARG A 49 8.80 -2.59 -14.04
N LYS A 50 8.58 -1.44 -14.69
CA LYS A 50 7.91 -0.26 -14.11
C LYS A 50 6.38 -0.29 -14.23
N GLY A 51 5.80 -1.47 -14.45
CA GLY A 51 4.38 -1.67 -14.64
C GLY A 51 4.02 -2.13 -16.05
N TRP A 52 2.75 -1.99 -16.38
CA TRP A 52 2.18 -2.41 -17.65
C TRP A 52 1.81 -1.19 -18.51
N SER A 53 2.01 -1.31 -19.82
CA SER A 53 1.65 -0.30 -20.80
C SER A 53 1.07 -0.99 -22.04
N HIS A 54 -0.01 -0.46 -22.58
CA HIS A 54 -0.64 -1.00 -23.79
C HIS A 54 0.21 -0.84 -25.06
N VAL A 55 1.09 0.16 -25.08
CA VAL A 55 1.72 0.69 -26.31
C VAL A 55 3.24 0.77 -26.24
N ARG A 56 3.84 0.34 -25.12
CA ARG A 56 5.29 0.21 -24.98
C ARG A 56 5.70 -1.26 -25.03
#